data_AF-A0A846DFC0-F1
#
_entry.id   AF-A0A846DFC0-F1
#
_cell.length_a   1.000
_cell.length_b   1.000
_cell.length_c   1.000
_cell.angle_alpha   90.00
_cell.angle_beta   90.00
_cell.angle_gamma   90.00
#
_symmetry.space_group_name_H-M   'P 1'
#
loop_
_entity.id
_entity.type
_entity.pdbx_description
1 polymer ?
#
loop_
_entity_poly.entity_id
_entity_poly.type
_entity_poly.pdbx_seq_one_letter_code
_entity_poly.pdbx_strand_id
1 'polypeptide(L)'
;MFKEWADKYKGKFDDGWDEYQKRVFNNQKALGWIPADAELTPRPDDMAAWEDITDEEEIDFQRRLMEVYAGFLEHVDTQAGKVISELDNLGIRDNTLVFYIFGDNGASAAGQEGSISELLAQNQIPNTIEQQLEALDELGGLDALGTRKTENIYHAAWSWAGDVPFRYTKLVASHFGGTRNPMVISWPKEIDPDKTPRSQFHHVNDIVPTIYDILGITPPVEVYGFQQDPFDGISMQYTFKNAKKDANKDAKALGKKKIQYFENFGSRGIYFDGWYACTFGPLIPWKSAESGDNLDKWDASEDVWELYHITEDFTQKHDLAAQEPERLKLMKQLFLKEAERNKAFPIGGGLWTRIHPEDRIASPYSSWVFDESTTRMPEFTAPGLGRESNLVTIEVDLDENASGVLYALGGSSGGVSLFMDNGKLKYEYNMLLLDRYKAASDSPIAAGHHTIEVETTIESPYSPGEVVIRVDGDEVGRTTIEQVVSGAFTASETFDVGTDLGAPVSLDYADLAPFEFDGTINTVKVAMTNSIEPYLSPLLPAFLD
;
A
#
# COMPACT_ATOMS: atom_id res chain seq x y z
N MET A 1 -8.90 -12.79 4.45
CA MET A 1 -9.51 -13.41 3.25
C MET A 1 -9.90 -14.85 3.58
N PHE A 2 -11.10 -15.33 3.20
CA PHE A 2 -11.54 -16.68 3.59
C PHE A 2 -10.92 -17.74 2.66
N LYS A 3 -10.41 -18.82 3.25
CA LYS A 3 -9.76 -19.95 2.55
C LYS A 3 -10.56 -20.47 1.36
N GLU A 4 -11.89 -20.48 1.46
CA GLU A 4 -12.82 -20.90 0.40
C GLU A 4 -12.72 -20.10 -0.91
N TRP A 5 -12.23 -18.87 -0.88
CA TRP A 5 -11.99 -18.07 -2.09
C TRP A 5 -10.63 -18.37 -2.71
N ALA A 6 -9.57 -18.45 -1.89
CA ALA A 6 -8.22 -18.73 -2.37
C ALA A 6 -8.15 -20.13 -2.99
N ASP A 7 -8.79 -21.11 -2.34
CA ASP A 7 -8.74 -22.51 -2.76
C ASP A 7 -9.43 -22.78 -4.12
N LYS A 8 -10.28 -21.87 -4.62
CA LYS A 8 -10.81 -21.93 -5.99
C LYS A 8 -9.71 -21.82 -7.06
N TYR A 9 -8.63 -21.14 -6.69
CA TYR A 9 -7.50 -20.86 -7.56
C TYR A 9 -6.36 -21.86 -7.42
N LYS A 10 -6.53 -22.90 -6.58
CA LYS A 10 -5.54 -23.96 -6.43
C LYS A 10 -5.14 -24.53 -7.78
N GLY A 11 -3.85 -24.47 -8.10
CA GLY A 11 -3.31 -25.05 -9.33
C GLY A 11 -3.44 -24.16 -10.58
N LYS A 12 -3.96 -22.92 -10.46
CA LYS A 12 -4.21 -22.02 -11.62
C LYS A 12 -2.97 -21.24 -12.06
N PHE A 13 -1.92 -21.26 -11.25
CA PHE A 13 -0.70 -20.46 -11.39
C PHE A 13 0.57 -21.31 -11.42
N ASP A 14 0.44 -22.62 -11.61
CA ASP A 14 1.54 -23.60 -11.59
C ASP A 14 2.54 -23.41 -12.72
N ASP A 15 2.11 -22.72 -13.77
CA ASP A 15 2.94 -22.35 -14.92
C ASP A 15 3.82 -21.12 -14.67
N GLY A 16 3.65 -20.44 -13.53
CA GLY A 16 4.48 -19.30 -13.13
C GLY A 16 4.15 -17.99 -13.84
N TRP A 17 4.77 -16.90 -13.40
CA TRP A 17 4.47 -15.55 -13.89
C TRP A 17 4.83 -15.33 -15.36
N ASP A 18 5.91 -15.93 -15.87
CA ASP A 18 6.32 -15.77 -17.28
C ASP A 18 5.28 -16.39 -18.25
N GLU A 19 4.76 -17.58 -17.95
CA GLU A 19 3.72 -18.22 -18.77
C GLU A 19 2.34 -17.61 -18.51
N TYR A 20 2.03 -17.22 -17.27
CA TYR A 20 0.82 -16.47 -16.95
C TYR A 20 0.73 -15.18 -17.78
N GLN A 21 1.82 -14.42 -17.89
CA GLN A 21 1.87 -13.19 -18.68
C GLN A 21 1.50 -13.47 -20.15
N LYS A 22 2.13 -14.49 -20.77
CA LYS A 22 1.84 -14.89 -22.16
C LYS A 22 0.39 -15.34 -22.33
N ARG A 23 -0.13 -16.12 -21.38
CA ARG A 23 -1.50 -16.63 -21.37
C ARG A 23 -2.52 -15.49 -21.31
N VAL A 24 -2.34 -14.54 -20.38
CA VAL A 24 -3.24 -13.39 -20.23
C VAL A 24 -3.15 -12.46 -21.43
N PHE A 25 -1.95 -12.17 -21.94
CA PHE A 25 -1.77 -11.37 -23.15
C PHE A 25 -2.54 -11.93 -24.34
N ASN A 26 -2.37 -13.22 -24.62
CA ASN A 26 -3.08 -13.88 -25.71
C ASN A 26 -4.60 -13.88 -25.51
N ASN A 27 -5.07 -14.04 -24.27
CA ASN A 27 -6.49 -13.98 -23.94
C ASN A 27 -7.06 -12.56 -24.11
N GLN A 28 -6.36 -11.51 -23.66
CA GLN A 28 -6.75 -10.11 -23.85
C GLN A 28 -6.89 -9.77 -25.34
N LYS A 29 -5.97 -10.25 -26.18
CA LYS A 29 -6.06 -10.10 -27.65
C LYS A 29 -7.26 -10.85 -28.23
N ALA A 30 -7.47 -12.10 -27.81
CA ALA A 30 -8.60 -12.91 -28.28
C ALA A 30 -9.96 -12.31 -27.90
N LEU A 31 -10.05 -11.67 -26.73
CA LEU A 31 -11.25 -10.95 -26.28
C LEU A 31 -11.41 -9.57 -26.92
N GLY A 32 -10.41 -9.06 -27.65
CA GLY A 32 -10.40 -7.72 -28.23
C GLY A 32 -10.29 -6.59 -27.19
N TRP A 33 -9.73 -6.89 -26.02
CA TRP A 33 -9.52 -5.92 -24.94
C TRP A 33 -8.33 -5.00 -25.20
N ILE A 34 -7.31 -5.53 -25.89
CA ILE A 34 -6.14 -4.79 -26.35
C ILE A 34 -6.01 -4.89 -27.88
N PRO A 35 -5.26 -3.99 -28.54
CA PRO A 35 -5.07 -4.03 -29.98
C PRO A 35 -4.50 -5.37 -30.49
N ALA A 36 -4.93 -5.79 -31.68
CA ALA A 36 -4.50 -7.06 -32.28
C ALA A 36 -3.01 -7.07 -32.67
N ASP A 37 -2.44 -5.90 -32.92
CA ASP A 37 -1.03 -5.64 -33.20
C ASP A 37 -0.23 -5.30 -31.94
N ALA A 38 -0.86 -5.22 -30.75
CA ALA A 38 -0.14 -5.06 -29.50
C ALA A 38 0.94 -6.15 -29.38
N GLU A 39 2.09 -5.74 -28.88
CA GLU A 39 3.26 -6.57 -28.69
C GLU A 39 3.61 -6.67 -27.20
N LEU A 40 3.91 -7.89 -26.76
CA LEU A 40 4.29 -8.15 -25.38
C LEU A 40 5.63 -7.48 -25.04
N THR A 41 5.68 -6.83 -23.89
CA THR A 41 6.87 -6.21 -23.31
C THR A 41 7.72 -7.26 -22.59
N PRO A 42 9.06 -7.12 -22.59
CA PRO A 42 9.92 -8.03 -21.85
C PRO A 42 9.80 -7.81 -20.34
N ARG A 43 10.18 -8.84 -19.57
CA ARG A 43 10.45 -8.71 -18.14
C ARG A 43 11.66 -7.80 -17.94
N PRO A 44 11.70 -6.97 -16.87
CA PRO A 44 12.94 -6.31 -16.48
C PRO A 44 14.06 -7.34 -16.29
N ASP A 45 15.25 -7.06 -16.84
CA ASP A 45 16.40 -7.98 -16.83
C ASP A 45 16.84 -8.36 -15.41
N ASP A 46 16.51 -7.52 -14.44
CA ASP A 46 16.98 -7.58 -13.07
C ASP A 46 15.91 -8.08 -12.07
N MET A 47 14.77 -8.56 -12.60
CA MET A 47 13.70 -9.26 -11.89
C MET A 47 13.87 -10.77 -12.08
N ALA A 48 13.48 -11.61 -11.12
CA ALA A 48 13.65 -13.06 -11.24
C ALA A 48 12.74 -13.69 -12.32
N ALA A 49 13.25 -14.70 -13.04
CA ALA A 49 12.41 -15.60 -13.84
C ALA A 49 11.75 -16.66 -12.95
N TRP A 50 10.60 -17.20 -13.37
CA TRP A 50 9.98 -18.32 -12.64
C TRP A 50 10.88 -19.55 -12.62
N GLU A 51 11.60 -19.80 -13.72
CA GLU A 51 12.53 -20.94 -13.85
C GLU A 51 13.80 -20.81 -12.99
N ASP A 52 14.08 -19.63 -12.44
CA ASP A 52 15.22 -19.41 -11.55
C ASP A 52 14.92 -19.90 -10.13
N ILE A 53 13.65 -20.04 -9.75
CA ILE A 53 13.25 -20.60 -8.45
C ILE A 53 13.29 -22.12 -8.54
N THR A 54 14.28 -22.71 -7.88
CA THR A 54 14.49 -24.17 -7.89
C THR A 54 14.03 -24.87 -6.63
N ASP A 55 13.81 -24.13 -5.55
CA ASP A 55 13.34 -24.68 -4.28
C ASP A 55 11.83 -24.96 -4.33
N GLU A 56 11.40 -26.18 -3.98
CA GLU A 56 9.99 -26.58 -4.07
C GLU A 56 9.11 -25.88 -3.03
N GLU A 57 9.64 -25.60 -1.83
CA GLU A 57 8.89 -24.91 -0.77
C GLU A 57 8.69 -23.44 -1.13
N GLU A 58 9.70 -22.79 -1.72
CA GLU A 58 9.56 -21.44 -2.27
C GLU A 58 8.54 -21.42 -3.43
N ILE A 59 8.58 -22.37 -4.36
CA ILE A 59 7.59 -22.46 -5.45
C ILE A 59 6.16 -22.53 -4.89
N ASP A 60 5.93 -23.37 -3.88
CA ASP A 60 4.61 -23.51 -3.26
C ASP A 60 4.18 -22.24 -2.50
N PHE A 61 5.13 -21.55 -1.84
CA PHE A 61 4.92 -20.24 -1.25
C PHE A 61 4.50 -19.19 -2.29
N GLN A 62 5.24 -19.05 -3.39
CA GLN A 62 4.93 -18.08 -4.44
C GLN A 62 3.60 -18.35 -5.13
N ARG A 63 3.26 -19.62 -5.35
CA ARG A 63 1.94 -20.02 -5.90
C ARG A 63 0.83 -19.64 -4.94
N ARG A 64 0.98 -19.97 -3.65
CA ARG A 64 -0.05 -19.69 -2.66
C ARG A 64 -0.32 -18.20 -2.51
N LEU A 65 0.71 -17.35 -2.53
CA LEU A 65 0.55 -15.89 -2.50
C LEU A 65 -0.34 -15.40 -3.66
N MET A 66 -0.11 -15.90 -4.88
CA MET A 66 -0.92 -15.52 -6.06
C MET A 66 -2.35 -16.08 -6.01
N GLU A 67 -2.55 -17.30 -5.50
CA GLU A 67 -3.87 -17.89 -5.28
C GLU A 67 -4.70 -17.09 -4.27
N VAL A 68 -4.06 -16.65 -3.17
CA VAL A 68 -4.69 -15.77 -2.17
C VAL A 68 -5.10 -14.44 -2.80
N TYR A 69 -4.23 -13.82 -3.60
CA TYR A 69 -4.55 -12.58 -4.31
C TYR A 69 -5.72 -12.75 -5.28
N ALA A 70 -5.74 -13.82 -6.08
CA ALA A 70 -6.84 -14.10 -7.01
C ALA A 70 -8.17 -14.33 -6.28
N GLY A 71 -8.14 -15.06 -5.17
CA GLY A 71 -9.31 -15.24 -4.29
C GLY A 71 -9.79 -13.92 -3.67
N PHE A 72 -8.87 -13.04 -3.26
CA PHE A 72 -9.19 -11.70 -2.79
C PHE A 72 -9.90 -10.87 -3.85
N LEU A 73 -9.42 -10.88 -5.10
CA LEU A 73 -10.04 -10.15 -6.20
C LEU A 73 -11.47 -10.64 -6.50
N GLU A 74 -11.70 -11.96 -6.55
CA GLU A 74 -13.05 -12.51 -6.76
C GLU A 74 -14.00 -12.14 -5.60
N HIS A 75 -13.48 -12.15 -4.37
CA HIS A 75 -14.25 -11.72 -3.20
C HIS A 75 -14.62 -10.23 -3.29
N VAL A 76 -13.70 -9.35 -3.67
CA VAL A 76 -13.95 -7.91 -3.86
C VAL A 76 -15.01 -7.68 -4.93
N ASP A 77 -14.89 -8.32 -6.10
CA ASP A 77 -15.89 -8.24 -7.18
C ASP A 77 -17.27 -8.70 -6.69
N THR A 78 -17.32 -9.79 -5.93
CA THR A 78 -18.56 -10.30 -5.33
C THR A 78 -19.20 -9.28 -4.38
N GLN A 79 -18.41 -8.60 -3.54
CA GLN A 79 -18.95 -7.57 -2.64
C GLN A 79 -19.43 -6.33 -3.41
N ALA A 80 -18.68 -5.89 -4.43
CA ALA A 80 -19.11 -4.80 -5.31
C ALA A 80 -20.45 -5.14 -6.01
N GLY A 81 -20.60 -6.39 -6.46
CA GLY A 81 -21.83 -6.91 -7.05
C GLY A 81 -23.05 -6.82 -6.12
N LYS A 82 -22.87 -6.94 -4.79
CA LYS A 82 -23.97 -6.77 -3.82
C LYS A 82 -24.48 -5.33 -3.79
N VAL A 83 -23.58 -4.34 -3.86
CA VAL A 83 -23.96 -2.91 -3.93
C VAL A 83 -24.75 -2.65 -5.21
N ILE A 84 -24.28 -3.16 -6.35
CA ILE A 84 -24.99 -3.02 -7.63
C ILE A 84 -26.36 -3.70 -7.59
N SER A 85 -26.45 -4.91 -7.05
CA SER A 85 -27.71 -5.64 -6.90
C SER A 85 -28.71 -4.88 -6.03
N GLU A 86 -28.25 -4.16 -5.01
CA GLU A 86 -29.14 -3.36 -4.17
C GLU A 86 -29.67 -2.12 -4.91
N LEU A 87 -28.86 -1.49 -5.78
CA LEU A 87 -29.36 -0.42 -6.65
C LEU A 87 -30.48 -0.92 -7.59
N ASP A 88 -30.40 -2.17 -8.04
CA ASP A 88 -31.46 -2.82 -8.83
C ASP A 88 -32.71 -3.09 -7.98
N ASN A 89 -32.55 -3.64 -6.78
CA ASN A 89 -33.67 -3.90 -5.85
C ASN A 89 -34.44 -2.63 -5.50
N LEU A 90 -33.73 -1.53 -5.29
CA LEU A 90 -34.31 -0.21 -5.01
C LEU A 90 -34.94 0.46 -6.24
N GLY A 91 -34.74 -0.10 -7.44
CA GLY A 91 -35.24 0.45 -8.70
C GLY A 91 -34.58 1.76 -9.13
N ILE A 92 -33.37 2.07 -8.62
CA ILE A 92 -32.64 3.30 -8.92
C ILE A 92 -31.46 3.09 -9.89
N ARG A 93 -31.08 1.83 -10.15
CA ARG A 93 -29.91 1.45 -10.96
C ARG A 93 -29.82 2.15 -12.31
N ASP A 94 -30.94 2.28 -13.02
CA ASP A 94 -30.97 2.89 -14.36
C ASP A 94 -30.45 4.32 -14.35
N ASN A 95 -30.74 5.08 -13.30
CA ASN A 95 -30.35 6.48 -13.16
C ASN A 95 -29.12 6.68 -12.25
N THR A 96 -28.38 5.61 -11.93
CA THR A 96 -27.13 5.70 -11.17
C THR A 96 -25.94 5.57 -12.11
N LEU A 97 -25.04 6.56 -12.07
CA LEU A 97 -23.73 6.51 -12.70
C LEU A 97 -22.75 5.77 -11.78
N VAL A 98 -22.11 4.75 -12.30
CA VAL A 98 -21.10 3.94 -11.60
C VAL A 98 -19.80 4.03 -12.38
N PHE A 99 -18.72 4.42 -11.68
CA PHE A 99 -17.35 4.19 -12.12
C PHE A 99 -16.81 3.01 -11.30
N TYR A 100 -16.44 1.94 -11.98
CA TYR A 100 -15.72 0.83 -11.37
C TYR A 100 -14.31 0.80 -11.95
N ILE A 101 -13.32 1.08 -11.10
CA ILE A 101 -11.90 1.08 -11.47
C ILE A 101 -11.28 -0.09 -10.72
N PHE A 102 -10.58 -0.96 -11.44
CA PHE A 102 -10.05 -2.20 -10.87
C PHE A 102 -8.98 -1.94 -9.78
N GLY A 103 -8.22 -0.87 -9.92
CA GLY A 103 -7.23 -0.39 -8.95
C GLY A 103 -7.01 1.11 -9.09
N ASP A 104 -6.32 1.69 -8.12
CA ASP A 104 -5.92 3.11 -8.10
C ASP A 104 -4.58 3.36 -8.81
N ASN A 105 -3.73 2.33 -8.90
CA ASN A 105 -2.43 2.32 -9.59
C ASN A 105 -2.13 0.91 -10.16
N GLY A 106 -0.94 0.72 -10.73
CA GLY A 106 -0.44 -0.60 -11.17
C GLY A 106 -0.32 -1.63 -10.06
N ALA A 107 0.01 -2.87 -10.40
CA ALA A 107 0.20 -3.93 -9.40
C ALA A 107 1.40 -3.63 -8.47
N SER A 108 1.25 -3.90 -7.17
CA SER A 108 2.25 -3.53 -6.15
C SER A 108 3.42 -4.50 -6.10
N ALA A 109 4.62 -4.03 -6.49
CA ALA A 109 5.86 -4.79 -6.41
C ALA A 109 6.50 -4.81 -5.00
N ALA A 110 5.81 -4.33 -3.96
CA ALA A 110 6.35 -4.20 -2.60
C ALA A 110 6.64 -5.56 -1.93
N GLY A 111 6.11 -6.66 -2.47
CA GLY A 111 6.47 -7.99 -1.97
C GLY A 111 7.86 -8.45 -2.36
N GLN A 112 8.55 -7.78 -3.30
CA GLN A 112 9.91 -8.12 -3.74
C GLN A 112 10.03 -9.60 -4.14
N GLU A 113 10.58 -10.44 -3.25
CA GLU A 113 10.72 -11.90 -3.41
C GLU A 113 9.49 -12.69 -2.91
N GLY A 114 8.37 -12.02 -2.63
CA GLY A 114 7.22 -12.58 -1.92
C GLY A 114 7.39 -12.43 -0.41
N SER A 115 6.32 -12.06 0.29
CA SER A 115 6.41 -11.78 1.72
C SER A 115 5.20 -12.17 2.54
N ILE A 116 5.43 -12.56 3.80
CA ILE A 116 4.40 -12.76 4.84
C ILE A 116 3.95 -11.45 5.51
N SER A 117 4.74 -10.37 5.37
CA SER A 117 4.45 -9.03 5.90
C SER A 117 4.98 -7.94 4.98
N GLU A 118 4.09 -7.14 4.37
CA GLU A 118 4.47 -6.00 3.50
C GLU A 118 5.45 -5.02 4.20
N LEU A 119 5.36 -4.90 5.52
CA LEU A 119 6.17 -3.96 6.30
C LEU A 119 7.64 -4.37 6.39
N LEU A 120 8.03 -5.61 6.08
CA LEU A 120 9.43 -6.03 6.03
C LEU A 120 10.21 -5.21 4.99
N ALA A 121 9.68 -5.12 3.76
CA ALA A 121 10.28 -4.34 2.69
C ALA A 121 10.26 -2.84 3.00
N GLN A 122 9.16 -2.32 3.57
CA GLN A 122 9.03 -0.90 3.90
C GLN A 122 9.99 -0.46 5.00
N ASN A 123 10.32 -1.34 5.95
CA ASN A 123 11.32 -1.08 6.99
C ASN A 123 12.76 -1.40 6.56
N GLN A 124 12.96 -1.95 5.35
CA GLN A 124 14.26 -2.44 4.85
C GLN A 124 14.87 -3.52 5.75
N ILE A 125 14.04 -4.39 6.33
CA ILE A 125 14.49 -5.48 7.19
C ILE A 125 14.99 -6.64 6.29
N PRO A 126 16.30 -6.95 6.28
CA PRO A 126 16.82 -8.07 5.51
C PRO A 126 16.24 -9.37 6.06
N ASN A 127 15.74 -10.22 5.16
CA ASN A 127 15.19 -11.52 5.50
C ASN A 127 15.35 -12.48 4.31
N THR A 128 15.28 -13.78 4.58
CA THR A 128 15.27 -14.84 3.56
C THR A 128 13.90 -15.47 3.45
N ILE A 129 13.62 -16.15 2.34
CA ILE A 129 12.41 -16.99 2.20
C ILE A 129 12.36 -18.07 3.29
N GLU A 130 13.49 -18.68 3.64
CA GLU A 130 13.59 -19.68 4.71
C GLU A 130 13.10 -19.11 6.06
N GLN A 131 13.57 -17.92 6.46
CA GLN A 131 13.11 -17.28 7.70
C GLN A 131 11.61 -16.99 7.69
N GLN A 132 11.08 -16.57 6.53
CA GLN A 132 9.65 -16.29 6.38
C GLN A 132 8.82 -17.58 6.46
N LEU A 133 9.30 -18.69 5.89
CA LEU A 133 8.64 -19.99 5.97
C LEU A 133 8.66 -20.56 7.39
N GLU A 134 9.78 -20.45 8.11
CA GLU A 134 9.88 -20.84 9.52
C GLU A 134 8.87 -20.10 10.39
N ALA A 135 8.79 -18.77 10.25
CA ALA A 135 7.81 -17.95 10.95
C ALA A 135 6.36 -18.32 10.57
N LEU A 136 6.12 -18.65 9.30
CA LEU A 136 4.80 -19.03 8.81
C LEU A 136 4.35 -20.39 9.35
N ASP A 137 5.26 -21.35 9.53
CA ASP A 137 4.98 -22.66 10.10
C ASP A 137 4.41 -22.58 11.52
N GLU A 138 4.92 -21.65 12.34
CA GLU A 138 4.37 -21.37 13.68
C GLU A 138 2.91 -20.87 13.62
N LEU A 139 2.51 -20.26 12.50
CA LEU A 139 1.18 -19.71 12.28
C LEU A 139 0.22 -20.70 11.61
N GLY A 140 0.71 -21.88 11.22
CA GLY A 140 -0.06 -22.92 10.50
C GLY A 140 0.37 -23.12 9.04
N GLY A 141 1.57 -22.68 8.67
CA GLY A 141 2.15 -22.84 7.34
C GLY A 141 1.40 -22.04 6.26
N LEU A 142 1.45 -22.49 5.01
CA LEU A 142 0.84 -21.82 3.86
C LEU A 142 -0.68 -21.53 4.01
N ASP A 143 -1.39 -22.26 4.88
CA ASP A 143 -2.80 -22.01 5.18
C ASP A 143 -3.02 -20.74 6.03
N ALA A 144 -1.98 -20.19 6.65
CA ALA A 144 -2.03 -18.92 7.36
C ALA A 144 -2.06 -17.71 6.41
N LEU A 145 -1.54 -17.84 5.19
CA LEU A 145 -1.54 -16.77 4.19
C LEU A 145 -2.96 -16.32 3.83
N GLY A 146 -3.15 -15.01 3.81
CA GLY A 146 -4.44 -14.36 3.57
C GLY A 146 -5.39 -14.42 4.76
N THR A 147 -5.02 -15.03 5.89
CA THR A 147 -5.83 -14.99 7.12
C THR A 147 -5.51 -13.72 7.93
N ARG A 148 -6.13 -13.56 9.10
CA ARG A 148 -5.83 -12.45 10.03
C ARG A 148 -4.44 -12.55 10.69
N LYS A 149 -3.63 -13.55 10.34
CA LYS A 149 -2.32 -13.82 10.95
C LYS A 149 -1.15 -13.21 10.17
N THR A 150 -1.40 -12.72 8.96
CA THR A 150 -0.35 -12.26 8.03
C THR A 150 -0.83 -11.04 7.26
N GLU A 151 0.09 -10.16 6.88
CA GLU A 151 -0.15 -9.11 5.87
C GLU A 151 0.70 -9.40 4.63
N ASN A 152 0.44 -10.55 4.03
CA ASN A 152 1.25 -11.11 2.97
C ASN A 152 1.06 -10.40 1.63
N ILE A 153 2.09 -10.41 0.80
CA ILE A 153 2.11 -9.82 -0.54
C ILE A 153 2.91 -10.73 -1.49
N TYR A 154 2.44 -10.88 -2.73
CA TYR A 154 3.08 -11.75 -3.71
C TYR A 154 4.44 -11.23 -4.20
N HIS A 155 5.18 -12.08 -4.90
CA HIS A 155 6.41 -11.70 -5.59
C HIS A 155 6.20 -10.51 -6.56
N ALA A 156 7.20 -9.64 -6.70
CA ALA A 156 7.17 -8.51 -7.62
C ALA A 156 6.96 -8.93 -9.09
N ALA A 157 7.44 -10.11 -9.47
CA ALA A 157 7.21 -10.68 -10.80
C ALA A 157 5.75 -11.04 -11.06
N TRP A 158 4.97 -11.42 -10.04
CA TRP A 158 3.51 -11.54 -10.18
C TRP A 158 2.86 -10.18 -10.46
N SER A 159 3.40 -9.10 -9.90
CA SER A 159 2.92 -7.74 -10.19
C SER A 159 3.13 -7.37 -11.65
N TRP A 160 4.37 -7.53 -12.14
CA TRP A 160 4.70 -7.29 -13.55
C TRP A 160 3.84 -8.14 -14.49
N ALA A 161 3.61 -9.41 -14.15
CA ALA A 161 2.76 -10.29 -14.94
C ALA A 161 1.28 -9.89 -14.90
N GLY A 162 0.82 -9.32 -13.78
CA GLY A 162 -0.52 -8.75 -13.61
C GLY A 162 -0.75 -7.48 -14.44
N ASP A 163 0.29 -6.67 -14.64
CA ASP A 163 0.26 -5.41 -15.42
C ASP A 163 0.37 -5.63 -16.94
N VAL A 164 0.33 -6.88 -17.41
CA VAL A 164 0.34 -7.23 -18.84
C VAL A 164 -0.75 -6.46 -19.62
N PRO A 165 -0.39 -5.84 -20.76
CA PRO A 165 0.85 -5.99 -21.54
C PRO A 165 1.92 -4.93 -21.30
N PHE A 166 1.82 -4.16 -20.22
CA PHE A 166 2.64 -2.96 -20.04
C PHE A 166 3.99 -3.27 -19.38
N ARG A 167 4.87 -2.27 -19.34
CA ARG A 167 6.13 -2.35 -18.58
C ARG A 167 5.91 -1.90 -17.14
N TYR A 168 6.68 -2.53 -16.25
CA TYR A 168 6.83 -2.16 -14.85
C TYR A 168 5.52 -2.23 -14.05
N THR A 169 5.48 -1.55 -12.91
CA THR A 169 4.54 -1.78 -11.81
C THR A 169 4.21 -0.48 -11.08
N LYS A 170 3.43 -0.56 -9.99
CA LYS A 170 3.17 0.54 -9.05
C LYS A 170 4.44 1.36 -8.74
N LEU A 171 4.24 2.67 -8.50
CA LEU A 171 5.24 3.72 -8.29
C LEU A 171 5.96 4.21 -9.56
N VAL A 172 5.91 3.48 -10.68
CA VAL A 172 6.53 3.88 -11.94
C VAL A 172 5.56 4.73 -12.78
N ALA A 173 5.61 6.05 -12.61
CA ALA A 173 4.75 6.99 -13.33
C ALA A 173 5.07 7.11 -14.83
N SER A 174 6.26 6.70 -15.24
CA SER A 174 6.70 6.75 -16.64
C SER A 174 6.06 5.73 -17.56
N HIS A 175 5.45 4.66 -17.05
CA HIS A 175 4.94 3.57 -17.87
C HIS A 175 3.53 3.15 -17.46
N PHE A 176 2.78 2.61 -18.42
CA PHE A 176 1.39 2.21 -18.19
C PHE A 176 1.22 1.03 -17.24
N GLY A 177 2.27 0.25 -16.94
CA GLY A 177 2.17 -0.75 -15.88
C GLY A 177 1.95 -0.12 -14.51
N GLY A 178 2.51 1.08 -14.25
CA GLY A 178 2.28 1.81 -13.00
C GLY A 178 1.03 2.69 -12.98
N THR A 179 0.47 3.04 -14.15
CA THR A 179 -0.51 4.15 -14.27
C THR A 179 -1.82 3.79 -14.95
N ARG A 180 -1.92 2.63 -15.64
CA ARG A 180 -3.09 2.28 -16.44
C ARG A 180 -3.93 1.19 -15.79
N ASN A 181 -5.12 1.57 -15.36
CA ASN A 181 -6.10 0.65 -14.79
C ASN A 181 -7.29 0.38 -15.73
N PRO A 182 -7.83 -0.86 -15.75
CA PRO A 182 -9.15 -1.12 -16.31
C PRO A 182 -10.24 -0.31 -15.58
N MET A 183 -11.09 0.36 -16.36
CA MET A 183 -12.24 1.09 -15.85
C MET A 183 -13.50 0.72 -16.65
N VAL A 184 -14.61 0.53 -15.92
CA VAL A 184 -15.95 0.39 -16.46
C VAL A 184 -16.79 1.59 -16.00
N ILE A 185 -17.48 2.22 -16.95
CA ILE A 185 -18.48 3.26 -16.66
C ILE A 185 -19.86 2.70 -17.01
N SER A 186 -20.79 2.73 -16.07
CA SER A 186 -22.14 2.26 -16.26
C SER A 186 -23.18 3.28 -15.83
N TRP A 187 -24.08 3.62 -16.75
CA TRP A 187 -25.24 4.46 -16.47
C TRP A 187 -26.37 4.12 -17.46
N PRO A 188 -27.20 3.09 -17.19
CA PRO A 188 -28.08 2.49 -18.19
C PRO A 188 -29.04 3.48 -18.86
N LYS A 189 -29.45 4.53 -18.15
CA LYS A 189 -30.31 5.59 -18.70
C LYS A 189 -29.61 6.45 -19.75
N GLU A 190 -28.29 6.58 -19.73
CA GLU A 190 -27.51 7.47 -20.64
C GLU A 190 -26.39 6.77 -21.41
N ILE A 191 -26.12 5.49 -21.16
CA ILE A 191 -25.06 4.70 -21.81
C ILE A 191 -25.66 3.36 -22.24
N ASP A 192 -25.64 3.08 -23.55
CA ASP A 192 -25.94 1.73 -24.04
C ASP A 192 -24.78 0.79 -23.68
N PRO A 193 -25.05 -0.41 -23.10
CA PRO A 193 -24.01 -1.40 -22.83
C PRO A 193 -23.24 -1.77 -24.10
N ASP A 194 -21.92 -1.72 -24.02
CA ASP A 194 -21.02 -2.00 -25.13
C ASP A 194 -19.85 -2.83 -24.61
N LYS A 195 -19.52 -3.90 -25.33
CA LYS A 195 -18.42 -4.81 -25.00
C LYS A 195 -17.08 -4.33 -25.57
N THR A 196 -17.10 -3.34 -26.45
CA THR A 196 -15.89 -2.81 -27.08
C THR A 196 -15.21 -1.77 -26.17
N PRO A 197 -13.95 -1.98 -25.77
CA PRO A 197 -13.18 -0.99 -25.03
C PRO A 197 -13.10 0.35 -25.77
N ARG A 198 -13.06 1.44 -25.00
CA ARG A 198 -12.90 2.80 -25.50
C ARG A 198 -11.41 3.12 -25.58
N SER A 199 -10.94 3.61 -26.73
CA SER A 199 -9.51 3.87 -26.99
C SER A 199 -9.07 5.30 -26.68
N GLN A 200 -10.00 6.18 -26.31
CA GLN A 200 -9.69 7.57 -25.97
C GLN A 200 -8.81 7.62 -24.71
N PHE A 201 -7.75 8.43 -24.76
CA PHE A 201 -6.88 8.64 -23.61
C PHE A 201 -7.59 9.48 -22.54
N HIS A 202 -7.65 8.94 -21.32
CA HIS A 202 -8.25 9.57 -20.15
C HIS A 202 -7.43 9.27 -18.89
N HIS A 203 -7.64 10.07 -17.86
CA HIS A 203 -6.96 9.97 -16.58
C HIS A 203 -7.98 10.14 -15.43
N VAL A 204 -7.65 9.71 -14.22
CA VAL A 204 -8.57 9.74 -13.07
C VAL A 204 -9.10 11.15 -12.76
N ASN A 205 -8.30 12.19 -13.04
CA ASN A 205 -8.69 13.59 -12.91
C ASN A 205 -9.85 14.02 -13.84
N ASP A 206 -10.23 13.19 -14.83
CA ASP A 206 -11.36 13.41 -15.72
C ASP A 206 -12.72 13.05 -15.08
N ILE A 207 -12.74 12.31 -13.96
CA ILE A 207 -13.99 11.85 -13.32
C ILE A 207 -14.80 13.01 -12.75
N VAL A 208 -14.17 13.88 -11.95
CA VAL A 208 -14.84 15.03 -11.34
C VAL A 208 -15.44 15.99 -12.38
N PRO A 209 -14.71 16.48 -13.41
CA PRO A 209 -15.32 17.32 -14.43
C PRO A 209 -16.44 16.61 -15.20
N THR A 210 -16.37 15.28 -15.37
CA THR A 210 -17.47 14.49 -15.95
C THR A 210 -18.73 14.56 -15.09
N ILE A 211 -18.61 14.41 -13.77
CA ILE A 211 -19.74 14.50 -12.83
C ILE A 211 -20.35 15.89 -12.85
N TYR A 212 -19.54 16.94 -12.82
CA TYR A 212 -20.03 18.34 -12.88
C TYR A 212 -20.79 18.63 -14.18
N ASP A 213 -20.24 18.20 -15.33
CA ASP A 213 -20.85 18.37 -16.65
C ASP A 213 -22.20 17.64 -16.74
N ILE A 214 -22.29 16.42 -16.19
CA ILE A 214 -23.53 15.64 -16.12
C ILE A 214 -24.59 16.32 -15.27
N LEU A 215 -24.20 16.87 -14.12
CA LEU A 215 -25.12 17.53 -13.20
C LEU A 215 -25.48 18.96 -13.64
N GLY A 216 -24.78 19.51 -14.64
CA GLY A 216 -24.92 20.91 -15.05
C GLY A 216 -24.48 21.89 -13.96
N ILE A 217 -23.55 21.47 -13.08
CA ILE A 217 -23.04 22.30 -11.99
C ILE A 217 -21.84 23.09 -12.51
N THR A 218 -21.85 24.40 -12.26
CA THR A 218 -20.67 25.23 -12.49
C THR A 218 -19.72 25.08 -11.29
N PRO A 219 -18.44 24.69 -11.49
CA PRO A 219 -17.48 24.61 -10.40
C PRO A 219 -17.36 25.94 -9.64
N PRO A 220 -17.40 25.93 -8.31
CA PRO A 220 -17.25 27.15 -7.52
C PRO A 220 -15.81 27.68 -7.66
N VAL A 221 -15.68 29.00 -7.80
CA VAL A 221 -14.37 29.67 -7.78
C VAL A 221 -13.84 29.87 -6.35
N GLU A 222 -14.74 29.85 -5.36
CA GLU A 222 -14.42 30.03 -3.95
C GLU A 222 -15.35 29.17 -3.08
N VAL A 223 -14.80 28.55 -2.05
CA VAL A 223 -15.55 27.79 -1.03
C VAL A 223 -15.04 28.23 0.35
N TYR A 224 -15.94 28.71 1.21
CA TYR A 224 -15.62 29.22 2.56
C TYR A 224 -14.47 30.26 2.61
N GLY A 225 -14.33 31.10 1.59
CA GLY A 225 -13.26 32.10 1.50
C GLY A 225 -11.94 31.60 0.90
N PHE A 226 -11.86 30.33 0.50
CA PHE A 226 -10.68 29.75 -0.14
C PHE A 226 -10.88 29.67 -1.66
N GLN A 227 -9.95 30.26 -2.42
CA GLN A 227 -9.92 30.14 -3.88
C GLN A 227 -9.67 28.68 -4.29
N GLN A 228 -10.39 28.21 -5.29
CA GLN A 228 -10.29 26.83 -5.75
C GLN A 228 -9.40 26.75 -7.00
N ASP A 229 -8.58 25.69 -7.07
CA ASP A 229 -7.83 25.38 -8.27
C ASP A 229 -8.77 24.93 -9.41
N PRO A 230 -8.47 25.23 -10.68
CA PRO A 230 -9.24 24.72 -11.80
C PRO A 230 -9.08 23.20 -11.93
N PHE A 231 -10.02 22.53 -12.60
CA PHE A 231 -9.83 21.13 -12.96
C PHE A 231 -8.74 20.98 -14.03
N ASP A 232 -7.81 20.05 -13.82
CA ASP A 232 -6.83 19.63 -14.84
C ASP A 232 -7.39 18.59 -15.81
N GLY A 233 -8.47 17.91 -15.42
CA GLY A 233 -9.18 16.96 -16.25
C GLY A 233 -10.19 17.57 -17.22
N ILE A 234 -10.76 16.73 -18.07
CA ILE A 234 -11.85 17.08 -18.98
C ILE A 234 -13.01 16.08 -18.85
N SER A 235 -14.23 16.51 -19.18
CA SER A 235 -15.39 15.62 -19.15
C SER A 235 -15.28 14.49 -20.20
N MET A 236 -15.56 13.26 -19.77
CA MET A 236 -15.71 12.06 -20.59
C MET A 236 -17.12 11.91 -21.19
N GLN A 237 -18.07 12.79 -20.85
CA GLN A 237 -19.48 12.66 -21.21
C GLN A 237 -19.73 12.61 -22.74
N TYR A 238 -18.78 13.09 -23.55
CA TYR A 238 -18.84 12.97 -25.00
C TYR A 238 -18.75 11.51 -25.50
N THR A 239 -18.25 10.60 -24.68
CA THR A 239 -18.16 9.16 -24.96
C THR A 239 -19.44 8.40 -24.57
N PHE A 240 -20.36 9.04 -23.82
CA PHE A 240 -21.58 8.42 -23.31
C PHE A 240 -22.63 8.40 -24.41
N LYS A 241 -22.62 7.32 -25.18
CA LYS A 241 -23.56 7.10 -26.27
C LYS A 241 -24.83 6.42 -25.76
N ASN A 242 -25.98 7.05 -26.01
CA ASN A 242 -27.28 6.42 -25.95
C ASN A 242 -27.98 6.60 -27.29
N ALA A 243 -28.13 5.51 -28.04
CA ALA A 243 -28.70 5.50 -29.39
C ALA A 243 -30.14 6.03 -29.44
N LYS A 244 -30.87 6.03 -28.32
CA LYS A 244 -32.24 6.54 -28.24
C LYS A 244 -32.33 8.03 -27.89
N LYS A 245 -31.29 8.63 -27.30
CA LYS A 245 -31.30 10.02 -26.83
C LYS A 245 -30.41 10.95 -27.63
N ASP A 246 -29.26 10.46 -28.09
CA ASP A 246 -28.29 11.29 -28.80
C ASP A 246 -27.55 10.47 -29.86
N ALA A 247 -28.15 10.37 -31.03
CA ALA A 247 -27.59 9.64 -32.17
C ALA A 247 -26.30 10.26 -32.72
N ASN A 248 -25.95 11.50 -32.31
CA ASN A 248 -24.77 12.22 -32.77
C ASN A 248 -23.54 11.98 -31.89
N LYS A 249 -23.69 11.40 -30.68
CA LYS A 249 -22.55 10.96 -29.87
C LYS A 249 -21.99 9.65 -30.44
N ASP A 250 -20.77 9.71 -30.95
CA ASP A 250 -20.05 8.55 -31.44
C ASP A 250 -19.10 8.02 -30.38
N ALA A 251 -19.26 6.75 -30.04
CA ALA A 251 -18.30 5.97 -29.24
C ALA A 251 -16.88 5.98 -29.83
N LYS A 252 -16.76 6.25 -31.14
CA LYS A 252 -15.51 6.40 -31.90
C LYS A 252 -15.05 7.84 -32.06
N ALA A 253 -15.65 8.80 -31.35
CA ALA A 253 -15.21 10.19 -31.38
C ALA A 253 -13.71 10.29 -31.02
N LEU A 254 -13.01 11.20 -31.69
CA LEU A 254 -11.60 11.48 -31.39
C LEU A 254 -11.45 11.89 -29.91
N GLY A 255 -10.37 11.43 -29.29
CA GLY A 255 -10.03 11.80 -27.91
C GLY A 255 -9.94 13.32 -27.76
N LYS A 256 -10.59 13.86 -26.72
CA LYS A 256 -10.56 15.30 -26.43
C LYS A 256 -9.41 15.71 -25.52
N LYS A 257 -8.83 14.77 -24.76
CA LYS A 257 -7.70 15.06 -23.87
C LYS A 257 -6.44 15.18 -24.70
N LYS A 258 -5.79 16.32 -24.63
CA LYS A 258 -4.58 16.62 -25.42
C LYS A 258 -3.30 16.50 -24.63
N ILE A 259 -3.35 16.66 -23.31
CA ILE A 259 -2.18 16.66 -22.45
C ILE A 259 -2.50 15.98 -21.12
N GLN A 260 -1.54 15.23 -20.60
CA GLN A 260 -1.57 14.71 -19.23
C GLN A 260 -0.15 14.55 -18.71
N TYR A 261 0.10 15.11 -17.54
CA TYR A 261 1.36 15.09 -16.82
C TYR A 261 1.38 13.96 -15.78
N PHE A 262 2.55 13.37 -15.55
CA PHE A 262 2.80 12.33 -14.56
C PHE A 262 4.15 12.56 -13.88
N GLU A 263 4.21 12.48 -12.55
CA GLU A 263 5.46 12.47 -11.77
C GLU A 263 5.20 11.77 -10.43
N ASN A 264 6.12 10.90 -10.04
CA ASN A 264 6.14 10.24 -8.75
C ASN A 264 7.57 9.81 -8.43
N PHE A 265 8.14 10.30 -7.34
CA PHE A 265 9.51 9.98 -6.90
C PHE A 265 10.57 10.09 -8.01
N GLY A 266 10.44 11.07 -8.90
CA GLY A 266 11.33 11.28 -10.04
C GLY A 266 10.98 10.47 -11.29
N SER A 267 10.26 9.35 -11.17
CA SER A 267 9.64 8.68 -12.32
C SER A 267 8.61 9.61 -12.93
N ARG A 268 8.64 9.84 -14.25
CA ARG A 268 7.80 10.89 -14.85
C ARG A 268 7.51 10.69 -16.32
N GLY A 269 6.45 11.35 -16.78
CA GLY A 269 6.01 11.29 -18.16
C GLY A 269 5.09 12.44 -18.57
N ILE A 270 4.99 12.65 -19.88
CA ILE A 270 4.06 13.59 -20.48
C ILE A 270 3.39 12.94 -21.70
N TYR A 271 2.07 12.87 -21.66
CA TYR A 271 1.25 12.58 -22.82
C TYR A 271 0.95 13.87 -23.58
N PHE A 272 1.09 13.85 -24.90
CA PHE A 272 0.59 14.91 -25.79
C PHE A 272 0.08 14.35 -27.13
N ASP A 273 -1.24 14.36 -27.32
CA ASP A 273 -1.93 14.00 -28.56
C ASP A 273 -1.41 12.73 -29.27
N GLY A 274 -1.29 11.64 -28.51
CA GLY A 274 -0.82 10.34 -28.99
C GLY A 274 0.68 10.09 -28.76
N TRP A 275 1.46 11.12 -28.46
CA TRP A 275 2.87 10.97 -28.09
C TRP A 275 3.04 10.89 -26.59
N TYR A 276 4.01 10.11 -26.14
CA TYR A 276 4.35 9.96 -24.73
C TYR A 276 5.86 9.99 -24.55
N ALA A 277 6.38 10.94 -23.77
CA ALA A 277 7.81 10.99 -23.43
C ALA A 277 7.97 10.80 -21.93
N CYS A 278 8.96 10.02 -21.50
CA CYS A 278 9.09 9.63 -20.10
C CYS A 278 10.50 9.23 -19.68
N THR A 279 10.71 9.12 -18.37
CA THR A 279 11.96 8.65 -17.74
C THR A 279 11.63 7.73 -16.59
N PHE A 280 12.31 6.57 -16.48
CA PHE A 280 12.05 5.58 -15.44
C PHE A 280 12.16 6.16 -14.02
N GLY A 281 13.13 7.03 -13.76
CA GLY A 281 13.41 7.60 -12.44
C GLY A 281 14.44 6.78 -11.66
N PRO A 282 14.81 7.21 -10.44
CA PRO A 282 15.89 6.59 -9.67
C PRO A 282 15.44 5.39 -8.81
N LEU A 283 14.14 5.30 -8.49
CA LEU A 283 13.61 4.28 -7.59
C LEU A 283 13.16 3.04 -8.38
N ILE A 284 13.69 1.86 -8.01
CA ILE A 284 13.29 0.57 -8.57
C ILE A 284 12.38 -0.12 -7.55
N PRO A 285 11.05 -0.21 -7.78
CA PRO A 285 10.11 -0.65 -6.74
C PRO A 285 10.37 -2.06 -6.20
N TRP A 286 10.81 -3.00 -7.04
CA TRP A 286 11.13 -4.36 -6.64
C TRP A 286 12.49 -4.51 -5.94
N LYS A 287 13.30 -3.45 -5.93
CA LYS A 287 14.64 -3.37 -5.29
C LYS A 287 14.75 -2.14 -4.42
N SER A 288 13.79 -2.02 -3.50
CA SER A 288 13.58 -0.79 -2.75
C SER A 288 14.77 -0.40 -1.85
N ALA A 289 15.44 -1.37 -1.22
CA ALA A 289 16.66 -1.10 -0.45
C ALA A 289 17.82 -0.64 -1.34
N GLU A 290 18.19 -1.43 -2.36
CA GLU A 290 19.32 -1.14 -3.26
C GLU A 290 19.17 0.19 -4.02
N SER A 291 17.95 0.50 -4.48
CA SER A 291 17.70 1.75 -5.19
C SER A 291 17.67 2.99 -4.27
N GLY A 292 17.52 2.80 -2.96
CA GLY A 292 17.59 3.87 -1.96
C GLY A 292 19.00 4.46 -1.79
N ASP A 293 20.05 3.65 -1.94
CA ASP A 293 21.44 3.99 -1.59
C ASP A 293 22.08 5.13 -2.43
N ASN A 294 21.44 5.52 -3.54
CA ASN A 294 21.99 6.51 -4.46
C ASN A 294 21.03 7.66 -4.78
N LEU A 295 19.94 7.81 -4.02
CA LEU A 295 18.96 8.87 -4.23
C LEU A 295 19.55 10.27 -4.02
N ASP A 296 20.53 10.41 -3.11
CA ASP A 296 21.25 11.66 -2.81
C ASP A 296 22.12 12.17 -3.99
N LYS A 297 22.55 11.26 -4.87
CA LYS A 297 23.41 11.55 -6.03
C LYS A 297 22.64 11.66 -7.34
N TRP A 298 21.34 11.39 -7.32
CA TRP A 298 20.53 11.40 -8.51
C TRP A 298 20.30 12.83 -9.02
N ASP A 299 20.50 13.01 -10.33
CA ASP A 299 20.23 14.26 -11.03
C ASP A 299 19.22 14.00 -12.16
N ALA A 300 18.02 14.54 -12.01
CA ALA A 300 16.95 14.40 -12.98
C ALA A 300 17.31 14.93 -14.39
N SER A 301 18.31 15.81 -14.51
CA SER A 301 18.75 16.35 -15.81
C SER A 301 19.55 15.35 -16.64
N GLU A 302 20.14 14.34 -16.00
CA GLU A 302 20.94 13.28 -16.62
C GLU A 302 20.12 12.03 -16.97
N ASP A 303 18.84 11.99 -16.58
CA ASP A 303 17.96 10.85 -16.88
C ASP A 303 17.82 10.62 -18.40
N VAL A 304 17.82 9.34 -18.77
CA VAL A 304 17.55 8.90 -20.14
C VAL A 304 16.05 9.00 -20.41
N TRP A 305 15.71 9.71 -21.48
CA TRP A 305 14.33 9.87 -21.93
C TRP A 305 14.00 8.89 -23.05
N GLU A 306 12.83 8.28 -22.94
CA GLU A 306 12.21 7.46 -23.98
C GLU A 306 11.07 8.24 -24.64
N LEU A 307 10.70 7.85 -25.87
CA LEU A 307 9.59 8.43 -26.62
C LEU A 307 8.75 7.34 -27.29
N TYR A 308 7.43 7.41 -27.14
CA TYR A 308 6.48 6.46 -27.72
C TYR A 308 5.36 7.19 -28.47
N HIS A 309 4.79 6.54 -29.48
CA HIS A 309 3.55 6.97 -30.15
C HIS A 309 2.43 5.98 -29.79
N ILE A 310 1.74 6.24 -28.69
CA ILE A 310 0.89 5.24 -28.00
C ILE A 310 -0.38 4.84 -28.77
N THR A 311 -0.73 5.59 -29.83
CA THR A 311 -1.80 5.24 -30.78
C THR A 311 -1.39 4.14 -31.74
N GLU A 312 -0.08 3.94 -31.94
CA GLU A 312 0.52 2.89 -32.78
C GLU A 312 1.27 1.85 -31.94
N ASP A 313 1.72 2.23 -30.74
CA ASP A 313 2.43 1.38 -29.79
C ASP A 313 1.74 1.40 -28.42
N PHE A 314 0.65 0.64 -28.30
CA PHE A 314 -0.18 0.58 -27.10
C PHE A 314 0.61 0.19 -25.83
N THR A 315 1.67 -0.60 -25.98
CA THR A 315 2.39 -1.24 -24.87
C THR A 315 3.65 -0.49 -24.45
N GLN A 316 4.00 0.61 -25.15
CA GLN A 316 5.27 1.32 -24.99
C GLN A 316 6.47 0.38 -25.22
N LYS A 317 6.43 -0.45 -26.26
CA LYS A 317 7.51 -1.40 -26.56
C LYS A 317 8.65 -0.77 -27.36
N HIS A 318 8.35 0.14 -28.28
CA HIS A 318 9.32 0.64 -29.25
C HIS A 318 9.71 2.07 -28.93
N ASP A 319 10.88 2.24 -28.31
CA ASP A 319 11.43 3.58 -28.04
C ASP A 319 11.86 4.26 -29.35
N LEU A 320 11.28 5.44 -29.60
CA LEU A 320 11.48 6.29 -30.77
C LEU A 320 12.42 7.47 -30.48
N ALA A 321 13.00 7.58 -29.28
CA ALA A 321 13.81 8.73 -28.87
C ALA A 321 14.96 9.03 -29.85
N ALA A 322 15.66 8.00 -30.33
CA ALA A 322 16.78 8.13 -31.25
C ALA A 322 16.34 8.50 -32.69
N GLN A 323 15.14 8.05 -33.09
CA GLN A 323 14.57 8.28 -34.42
C GLN A 323 13.89 9.64 -34.53
N GLU A 324 13.40 10.18 -33.41
CA GLU A 324 12.57 11.39 -33.36
C GLU A 324 13.10 12.44 -32.34
N PRO A 325 14.38 12.84 -32.40
CA PRO A 325 15.03 13.64 -31.36
C PRO A 325 14.44 15.05 -31.22
N GLU A 326 13.98 15.66 -32.32
CA GLU A 326 13.34 16.98 -32.27
C GLU A 326 11.98 16.92 -31.58
N ARG A 327 11.22 15.83 -31.76
CA ARG A 327 9.95 15.64 -31.05
C ARG A 327 10.20 15.39 -29.58
N LEU A 328 11.18 14.55 -29.24
CA LEU A 328 11.54 14.32 -27.84
C LEU A 328 11.91 15.64 -27.15
N LYS A 329 12.71 16.49 -27.82
CA LYS A 329 13.06 17.82 -27.29
C LYS A 329 11.83 18.68 -27.01
N LEU A 330 10.85 18.71 -27.91
CA LEU A 330 9.59 19.44 -27.69
C LEU A 330 8.78 18.86 -26.53
N MET A 331 8.71 17.53 -26.42
CA MET A 331 8.01 16.85 -25.33
C MET A 331 8.68 17.13 -23.97
N LYS A 332 10.02 17.14 -23.89
CA LYS A 332 10.76 17.54 -22.68
C LYS A 332 10.43 18.97 -22.26
N GLN A 333 10.35 19.91 -23.21
CA GLN A 333 9.96 21.30 -22.93
C GLN A 333 8.51 21.38 -22.42
N LEU A 334 7.60 20.60 -23.02
CA LEU A 334 6.22 20.52 -22.59
C LEU A 334 6.10 19.96 -21.17
N PHE A 335 6.86 18.89 -20.86
CA PHE A 335 6.92 18.35 -19.51
C PHE A 335 7.33 19.41 -18.49
N LEU A 336 8.41 20.16 -18.74
CA LEU A 336 8.87 21.20 -17.81
C LEU A 336 7.83 22.29 -17.58
N LYS A 337 7.09 22.68 -18.63
CA LYS A 337 6.01 23.65 -18.52
C LYS A 337 4.84 23.13 -17.67
N GLU A 338 4.42 21.88 -17.88
CA GLU A 338 3.37 21.30 -17.05
C GLU A 338 3.87 21.03 -15.61
N ALA A 339 5.14 20.65 -15.42
CA ALA A 339 5.72 20.52 -14.08
C ALA A 339 5.68 21.83 -13.31
N GLU A 340 6.03 22.96 -13.96
CA GLU A 340 5.92 24.29 -13.35
C GLU A 340 4.47 24.62 -12.98
N ARG A 341 3.54 24.42 -13.93
CA ARG A 341 2.12 24.67 -13.71
C ARG A 341 1.55 23.85 -12.55
N ASN A 342 1.99 22.60 -12.40
CA ASN A 342 1.56 21.68 -11.36
C ASN A 342 2.42 21.77 -10.08
N LYS A 343 3.31 22.77 -9.96
CA LYS A 343 4.18 22.99 -8.79
C LYS A 343 5.05 21.77 -8.43
N ALA A 344 5.46 20.99 -9.43
CA ALA A 344 6.21 19.76 -9.24
C ALA A 344 7.74 19.94 -9.16
N PHE A 345 8.21 21.18 -8.97
CA PHE A 345 9.63 21.46 -8.79
C PHE A 345 10.01 21.53 -7.30
N PRO A 346 11.18 21.01 -6.90
CA PRO A 346 12.12 20.25 -7.73
C PRO A 346 11.56 18.88 -8.13
N ILE A 347 11.95 18.39 -9.32
CA ILE A 347 11.54 17.05 -9.79
C ILE A 347 12.04 16.00 -8.81
N GLY A 348 11.20 15.03 -8.47
CA GLY A 348 11.49 14.06 -7.42
C GLY A 348 11.43 14.66 -6.02
N GLY A 349 10.73 15.78 -5.80
CA GLY A 349 10.53 16.36 -4.47
C GLY A 349 9.95 15.36 -3.44
N GLY A 350 9.17 14.37 -3.90
CA GLY A 350 8.73 13.25 -3.04
C GLY A 350 9.86 12.40 -2.47
N LEU A 351 11.04 12.39 -3.08
CA LEU A 351 12.23 11.72 -2.56
C LEU A 351 12.86 12.45 -1.37
N TRP A 352 12.48 13.72 -1.11
CA TRP A 352 13.16 14.56 -0.12
C TRP A 352 13.20 13.90 1.26
N THR A 353 12.05 13.48 1.79
CA THR A 353 11.98 12.84 3.12
C THR A 353 12.57 11.43 3.16
N ARG A 354 12.98 10.88 2.01
CA ARG A 354 13.72 9.62 1.92
C ARG A 354 15.22 9.83 2.11
N ILE A 355 15.72 10.96 1.63
CA ILE A 355 17.12 11.39 1.74
C ILE A 355 17.34 12.17 3.05
N HIS A 356 16.33 12.93 3.47
CA HIS A 356 16.28 13.80 4.63
C HIS A 356 15.10 13.44 5.56
N PRO A 357 15.09 12.23 6.18
CA PRO A 357 14.01 11.82 7.08
C PRO A 357 13.82 12.77 8.28
N GLU A 358 14.87 13.49 8.69
CA GLU A 358 14.85 14.50 9.75
C GLU A 358 13.92 15.69 9.47
N ASP A 359 13.65 15.98 8.19
CA ASP A 359 12.80 17.10 7.76
C ASP A 359 11.30 16.73 7.72
N ARG A 360 10.94 15.47 8.00
CA ARG A 360 9.54 15.06 8.05
C ARG A 360 8.82 15.82 9.16
N ILE A 361 7.62 16.33 8.85
CA ILE A 361 6.77 16.96 9.86
C ILE A 361 6.40 15.90 10.91
N ALA A 362 6.82 16.16 12.15
CA ALA A 362 6.50 15.35 13.31
C ALA A 362 5.86 16.20 14.40
N SER A 363 5.22 15.52 15.36
CA SER A 363 4.68 16.18 16.54
C SER A 363 5.82 16.78 17.38
N PRO A 364 5.71 18.02 17.89
CA PRO A 364 6.71 18.59 18.79
C PRO A 364 6.60 18.03 20.22
N TYR A 365 5.61 17.17 20.50
CA TYR A 365 5.39 16.61 21.83
C TYR A 365 6.37 15.48 22.12
N SER A 366 6.92 15.47 23.34
CA SER A 366 7.77 14.39 23.87
C SER A 366 7.09 13.63 25.01
N SER A 367 5.82 13.94 25.29
CA SER A 367 5.04 13.23 26.29
C SER A 367 3.54 13.31 26.01
N TRP A 368 2.83 12.24 26.33
CA TRP A 368 1.39 12.12 26.17
C TRP A 368 0.76 11.50 27.42
N VAL A 369 -0.52 11.79 27.63
CA VAL A 369 -1.33 11.20 28.68
C VAL A 369 -2.61 10.69 28.01
N PHE A 370 -2.90 9.43 28.22
CA PHE A 370 -4.04 8.70 27.67
C PHE A 370 -4.85 8.05 28.78
N ASP A 371 -6.06 7.65 28.42
CA ASP A 371 -6.98 6.83 29.21
C ASP A 371 -7.64 5.80 28.27
N GLU A 372 -8.53 4.97 28.82
CA GLU A 372 -9.25 3.90 28.10
C GLU A 372 -10.16 4.41 26.97
N SER A 373 -10.41 5.73 26.87
CA SER A 373 -11.12 6.30 25.73
C SER A 373 -10.22 6.47 24.49
N THR A 374 -8.91 6.33 24.66
CA THR A 374 -7.94 6.39 23.55
C THR A 374 -7.96 5.08 22.79
N THR A 375 -8.66 5.11 21.66
CA THR A 375 -8.80 3.97 20.75
C THR A 375 -8.61 4.40 19.31
N ARG A 376 -8.14 3.47 18.49
CA ARG A 376 -7.95 3.59 17.05
C ARG A 376 -7.09 4.79 16.62
N MET A 377 -6.09 5.15 17.42
CA MET A 377 -5.13 6.19 17.07
C MET A 377 -4.12 5.63 16.04
N PRO A 378 -4.04 6.17 14.80
CA PRO A 378 -3.08 5.66 13.82
C PRO A 378 -1.63 5.76 14.31
N GLU A 379 -0.79 4.77 14.01
CA GLU A 379 0.62 4.72 14.48
C GLU A 379 1.39 6.02 14.21
N PHE A 380 1.24 6.60 13.02
CA PHE A 380 1.94 7.85 12.64
C PHE A 380 1.51 9.09 13.42
N THR A 381 0.46 8.98 14.23
CA THR A 381 -0.01 10.02 15.16
C THR A 381 0.15 9.63 16.62
N ALA A 382 0.53 8.39 16.89
CA ALA A 382 0.81 7.84 18.22
C ALA A 382 2.27 8.10 18.64
N PRO A 383 2.61 7.95 19.93
CA PRO A 383 4.00 7.94 20.38
C PRO A 383 4.80 6.81 19.71
N GLY A 384 6.11 6.98 19.57
CA GLY A 384 7.03 5.99 18.97
C GLY A 384 7.28 4.72 19.81
N LEU A 385 6.23 4.09 20.35
CA LEU A 385 6.33 2.89 21.16
C LEU A 385 6.99 1.75 20.36
N GLY A 386 8.03 1.14 20.93
CA GLY A 386 8.78 0.05 20.29
C GLY A 386 9.72 0.47 19.15
N ARG A 387 9.67 1.73 18.70
CA ARG A 387 10.56 2.27 17.66
C ARG A 387 11.58 3.26 18.22
N GLU A 388 11.25 3.89 19.35
CA GLU A 388 12.06 4.92 20.00
C GLU A 388 12.17 4.67 21.50
N SER A 389 13.22 5.22 22.13
CA SER A 389 13.41 5.13 23.58
C SER A 389 12.30 5.87 24.31
N ASN A 390 11.60 5.18 25.21
CA ASN A 390 10.45 5.72 25.92
C ASN A 390 10.27 5.07 27.30
N LEU A 391 9.52 5.75 28.15
CA LEU A 391 8.98 5.24 29.39
C LEU A 391 7.45 5.35 29.34
N VAL A 392 6.79 4.20 29.37
CA VAL A 392 5.35 4.11 29.60
C VAL A 392 5.11 3.90 31.09
N THR A 393 4.34 4.77 31.73
CA THR A 393 3.90 4.63 33.13
C THR A 393 2.38 4.48 33.15
N ILE A 394 1.89 3.41 33.77
CA ILE A 394 0.46 3.09 33.86
C ILE A 394 0.07 3.01 35.32
N GLU A 395 -0.92 3.81 35.72
CA GLU A 395 -1.56 3.69 37.03
C GLU A 395 -2.81 2.82 36.85
N VAL A 396 -2.88 1.69 37.56
CA VAL A 396 -3.97 0.71 37.42
C VAL A 396 -4.51 0.26 38.76
N ASP A 397 -5.79 -0.08 38.78
CA ASP A 397 -6.40 -0.85 39.86
C ASP A 397 -6.72 -2.26 39.34
N LEU A 398 -6.09 -3.27 39.94
CA LEU A 398 -6.19 -4.67 39.55
C LEU A 398 -7.14 -5.43 40.45
N ASP A 399 -8.05 -6.19 39.84
CA ASP A 399 -8.79 -7.26 40.51
C ASP A 399 -7.95 -8.54 40.63
N GLU A 400 -8.45 -9.52 41.40
CA GLU A 400 -7.78 -10.82 41.53
C GLU A 400 -7.76 -11.56 40.18
N ASN A 401 -6.56 -11.89 39.70
CA ASN A 401 -6.32 -12.51 38.38
C ASN A 401 -6.76 -11.64 37.19
N ALA A 402 -6.62 -10.31 37.30
CA ALA A 402 -6.91 -9.37 36.22
C ALA A 402 -6.36 -9.82 34.86
N SER A 403 -7.12 -9.57 33.80
CA SER A 403 -6.85 -10.00 32.42
C SER A 403 -7.25 -8.92 31.42
N GLY A 404 -6.58 -8.90 30.27
CA GLY A 404 -6.85 -8.00 29.16
C GLY A 404 -5.71 -7.04 28.84
N VAL A 405 -5.84 -6.32 27.74
CA VAL A 405 -4.80 -5.46 27.18
C VAL A 405 -4.69 -4.16 27.94
N LEU A 406 -3.49 -3.79 28.39
CA LEU A 406 -3.23 -2.48 28.97
C LEU A 406 -2.98 -1.43 27.90
N TYR A 407 -2.13 -1.77 26.91
CA TYR A 407 -2.04 -1.04 25.66
C TYR A 407 -1.56 -1.95 24.51
N ALA A 408 -1.91 -1.60 23.29
CA ALA A 408 -1.41 -2.20 22.07
C ALA A 408 -1.10 -1.12 21.03
N LEU A 409 -0.05 -1.32 20.24
CA LEU A 409 0.25 -0.56 19.04
C LEU A 409 0.63 -1.53 17.93
N GLY A 410 -0.11 -1.52 16.82
CA GLY A 410 0.11 -2.44 15.70
C GLY A 410 -0.86 -3.60 15.70
N GLY A 411 -0.49 -4.72 15.07
CA GLY A 411 -1.32 -5.93 15.05
C GLY A 411 -0.57 -7.19 14.64
N SER A 412 -1.28 -8.10 13.98
CA SER A 412 -0.76 -9.45 13.70
C SER A 412 0.57 -9.46 12.95
N SER A 413 0.77 -8.52 12.04
CA SER A 413 1.94 -8.39 11.15
C SER A 413 3.09 -7.56 11.73
N GLY A 414 2.96 -7.04 12.95
CA GLY A 414 3.95 -6.17 13.59
C GLY A 414 3.35 -5.32 14.69
N GLY A 415 4.04 -5.15 15.82
CA GLY A 415 3.56 -4.26 16.89
C GLY A 415 4.15 -4.53 18.26
N VAL A 416 3.65 -3.80 19.26
CA VAL A 416 3.95 -4.00 20.68
C VAL A 416 2.67 -4.06 21.49
N SER A 417 2.62 -4.92 22.51
CA SER A 417 1.48 -5.00 23.42
C SER A 417 1.94 -5.33 24.83
N LEU A 418 1.34 -4.64 25.80
CA LEU A 418 1.40 -4.97 27.22
C LEU A 418 0.00 -5.41 27.66
N PHE A 419 -0.10 -6.56 28.30
CA PHE A 419 -1.38 -7.15 28.68
C PHE A 419 -1.27 -8.02 29.93
N MET A 420 -2.40 -8.26 30.57
CA MET A 420 -2.56 -9.17 31.69
C MET A 420 -3.22 -10.46 31.21
N ASP A 421 -2.74 -11.60 31.70
CA ASP A 421 -3.34 -12.92 31.43
C ASP A 421 -3.38 -13.72 32.72
N ASN A 422 -4.58 -13.87 33.28
CA ASN A 422 -4.83 -14.56 34.55
C ASN A 422 -3.90 -14.06 35.68
N GLY A 423 -3.84 -12.73 35.83
CA GLY A 423 -3.03 -12.03 36.82
C GLY A 423 -1.55 -11.86 36.47
N LYS A 424 -1.03 -12.49 35.41
CA LYS A 424 0.37 -12.31 34.99
C LYS A 424 0.48 -11.15 34.01
N LEU A 425 1.43 -10.25 34.25
CA LEU A 425 1.78 -9.18 33.33
C LEU A 425 2.68 -9.73 32.24
N LYS A 426 2.34 -9.46 30.98
CA LYS A 426 3.03 -9.93 29.79
C LYS A 426 3.27 -8.78 28.82
N TYR A 427 4.39 -8.85 28.11
CA TYR A 427 4.77 -7.95 27.04
C TYR A 427 5.20 -8.76 25.84
N GLU A 428 4.80 -8.31 24.65
CA GLU A 428 5.25 -8.88 23.38
C GLU A 428 5.61 -7.77 22.41
N TYR A 429 6.78 -7.91 21.80
CA TYR A 429 7.24 -7.18 20.63
C TYR A 429 7.20 -8.12 19.43
N ASN A 430 6.30 -7.87 18.50
CA ASN A 430 6.16 -8.60 17.25
C ASN A 430 7.01 -7.91 16.17
N MET A 431 8.19 -8.47 15.89
CA MET A 431 9.16 -7.99 14.89
C MET A 431 8.74 -8.50 13.50
N LEU A 432 7.64 -7.93 13.03
CA LEU A 432 7.10 -8.14 11.69
C LEU A 432 6.88 -9.62 11.32
N LEU A 433 6.33 -10.41 12.25
CA LEU A 433 6.14 -11.87 12.20
C LEU A 433 7.40 -12.72 12.35
N LEU A 434 8.57 -12.22 11.94
CA LEU A 434 9.81 -13.01 11.91
C LEU A 434 10.23 -13.43 13.32
N ASP A 435 10.20 -12.48 14.25
CA ASP A 435 10.57 -12.72 15.64
C ASP A 435 9.55 -12.14 16.62
N ARG A 436 9.43 -12.78 17.78
CA ARG A 436 8.55 -12.34 18.87
C ARG A 436 9.32 -12.27 20.18
N TYR A 437 9.72 -11.08 20.58
CA TYR A 437 10.44 -10.86 21.84
C TYR A 437 9.44 -10.66 22.98
N LYS A 438 9.53 -11.51 24.00
CA LYS A 438 8.56 -11.55 25.11
C LYS A 438 9.20 -11.31 26.45
N ALA A 439 8.44 -10.71 27.36
CA ALA A 439 8.75 -10.63 28.79
C ALA A 439 7.46 -10.93 29.58
N ALA A 440 7.59 -11.55 30.75
CA ALA A 440 6.45 -11.83 31.61
C ALA A 440 6.85 -11.85 33.08
N SER A 441 5.92 -11.49 33.96
CA SER A 441 6.07 -11.65 35.40
C SER A 441 6.10 -13.13 35.79
N ASP A 442 7.05 -13.51 36.66
CA ASP A 442 7.19 -14.89 37.16
C ASP A 442 5.92 -15.37 37.89
N SER A 443 5.29 -14.46 38.65
CA SER A 443 4.09 -14.70 39.46
C SER A 443 2.98 -13.70 39.12
N PRO A 444 1.71 -14.00 39.43
CA PRO A 444 0.62 -13.03 39.31
C PRO A 444 0.88 -11.77 40.14
N ILE A 445 0.51 -10.62 39.60
CA ILE A 445 0.50 -9.35 40.33
C ILE A 445 -0.70 -9.35 41.29
N ALA A 446 -0.50 -8.83 42.50
CA ALA A 446 -1.55 -8.81 43.51
C ALA A 446 -2.70 -7.89 43.09
N ALA A 447 -3.89 -8.12 43.66
CA ALA A 447 -5.00 -7.19 43.52
C ALA A 447 -4.70 -5.90 44.31
N GLY A 448 -5.13 -4.76 43.78
CA GLY A 448 -4.92 -3.44 44.36
C GLY A 448 -4.42 -2.41 43.36
N HIS A 449 -4.02 -1.25 43.91
CA HIS A 449 -3.47 -0.15 43.13
C HIS A 449 -1.99 -0.38 42.87
N HIS A 450 -1.56 -0.24 41.62
CA HIS A 450 -0.19 -0.47 41.17
C HIS A 450 0.26 0.57 40.14
N THR A 451 1.55 0.88 40.19
CA THR A 451 2.23 1.63 39.12
C THR A 451 3.04 0.64 38.28
N ILE A 452 2.72 0.53 37.00
CA ILE A 452 3.45 -0.30 36.03
C ILE A 452 4.31 0.60 35.15
N GLU A 453 5.58 0.27 35.00
CA GLU A 453 6.51 1.00 34.14
C GLU A 453 7.10 0.07 33.07
N VAL A 454 7.02 0.49 31.80
CA VAL A 454 7.70 -0.17 30.67
C VAL A 454 8.74 0.80 30.12
N GLU A 455 10.00 0.50 30.36
CA GLU A 455 11.14 1.28 29.88
C GLU A 455 11.73 0.60 28.64
N THR A 456 11.67 1.29 27.51
CA THR A 456 12.31 0.88 26.25
C THR A 456 13.57 1.73 26.04
N THR A 457 14.72 1.08 25.86
CA THR A 457 15.99 1.74 25.53
C THR A 457 16.50 1.23 24.19
N ILE A 458 16.75 2.17 23.27
CA ILE A 458 17.28 1.92 21.92
C ILE A 458 18.42 2.93 21.73
N GLU A 459 19.61 2.46 21.40
CA GLU A 459 20.80 3.32 21.26
C GLU A 459 20.77 4.10 19.94
N SER A 460 20.41 3.43 18.85
CA SER A 460 20.32 4.01 17.52
C SER A 460 19.32 3.24 16.65
N PRO A 461 18.89 3.81 15.51
CA PRO A 461 18.05 3.07 14.56
C PRO A 461 18.70 1.75 14.16
N TYR A 462 17.91 0.69 14.09
CA TYR A 462 18.35 -0.68 13.77
C TYR A 462 19.29 -1.33 14.80
N SER A 463 19.67 -0.65 15.88
CA SER A 463 20.39 -1.32 16.97
C SER A 463 19.43 -2.24 17.73
N PRO A 464 19.96 -3.26 18.43
CA PRO A 464 19.18 -3.94 19.44
C PRO A 464 18.60 -2.95 20.47
N GLY A 465 17.44 -3.30 21.02
CA GLY A 465 16.77 -2.58 22.09
C GLY A 465 16.63 -3.43 23.35
N GLU A 466 16.41 -2.78 24.49
CA GLU A 466 16.06 -3.44 25.75
C GLU A 466 14.70 -2.94 26.23
N VAL A 467 13.85 -3.85 26.68
CA VAL A 467 12.61 -3.55 27.38
C VAL A 467 12.70 -4.08 28.81
N VAL A 468 12.48 -3.21 29.78
CA VAL A 468 12.40 -3.55 31.21
C VAL A 468 11.03 -3.17 31.75
N ILE A 469 10.39 -4.11 32.44
CA ILE A 469 9.05 -3.94 33.02
C ILE A 469 9.17 -3.96 34.53
N ARG A 470 8.62 -2.93 35.18
CA ARG A 470 8.59 -2.80 36.63
C ARG A 470 7.17 -2.64 37.15
N VAL A 471 6.91 -3.17 38.34
CA VAL A 471 5.67 -2.94 39.10
C VAL A 471 6.06 -2.42 40.47
N ASP A 472 5.55 -1.26 40.85
CA ASP A 472 5.88 -0.56 42.11
C ASP A 472 7.39 -0.37 42.34
N GLY A 473 8.16 -0.26 41.26
CA GLY A 473 9.62 -0.09 41.25
C GLY A 473 10.43 -1.39 41.19
N ASP A 474 9.81 -2.56 41.35
CA ASP A 474 10.48 -3.86 41.26
C ASP A 474 10.44 -4.40 39.82
N GLU A 475 11.58 -4.84 39.29
CA GLU A 475 11.65 -5.47 37.96
C GLU A 475 10.94 -6.83 37.97
N VAL A 476 9.95 -6.98 37.10
CA VAL A 476 9.15 -8.20 36.95
C VAL A 476 9.36 -8.89 35.61
N GLY A 477 9.94 -8.21 34.62
CA GLY A 477 10.19 -8.78 33.30
C GLY A 477 11.20 -7.97 32.51
N ARG A 478 11.91 -8.66 31.61
CA ARG A 478 12.89 -8.06 30.72
C ARG A 478 12.95 -8.84 29.41
N THR A 479 13.18 -8.14 28.30
CA THR A 479 13.52 -8.78 27.03
C THR A 479 14.47 -7.92 26.21
N THR A 480 15.26 -8.58 25.36
CA THR A 480 16.15 -7.93 24.40
C THR A 480 15.53 -8.08 23.02
N ILE A 481 15.34 -6.95 22.34
CA ILE A 481 14.87 -6.87 20.97
C ILE A 481 16.13 -6.90 20.10
N GLU A 482 16.41 -8.01 19.44
CA GLU A 482 17.65 -8.13 18.64
C GLU A 482 17.61 -7.24 17.39
N GLN A 483 16.41 -7.08 16.80
CA GLN A 483 16.19 -6.24 15.64
C GLN A 483 14.99 -5.31 15.87
N VAL A 484 15.28 -4.00 15.99
CA VAL A 484 14.26 -2.97 16.18
C VAL A 484 13.67 -2.55 14.83
N VAL A 485 12.34 -2.48 14.77
CA VAL A 485 11.59 -1.81 13.70
C VAL A 485 11.73 -0.29 13.88
N SER A 486 12.39 0.39 12.94
CA SER A 486 12.63 1.83 13.02
C SER A 486 11.58 2.67 12.28
N GLY A 487 11.03 2.15 11.18
CA GLY A 487 10.06 2.84 10.34
C GLY A 487 8.65 2.83 10.92
N ALA A 488 7.93 1.73 10.75
CA ALA A 488 6.55 1.55 11.24
C ALA A 488 6.23 0.06 11.42
N PHE A 489 5.39 -0.26 12.41
CA PHE A 489 4.86 -1.60 12.56
C PHE A 489 3.68 -1.87 11.64
N THR A 490 2.90 -0.85 11.30
CA THR A 490 1.64 -1.01 10.58
C THR A 490 1.28 0.21 9.73
N ALA A 491 0.50 -0.04 8.67
CA ALA A 491 -0.20 1.01 7.91
C ALA A 491 -1.73 0.98 8.11
N SER A 492 -2.25 -0.02 8.84
CA SER A 492 -3.67 -0.40 8.92
C SER A 492 -4.19 -0.47 10.36
N GLU A 493 -3.33 -0.78 11.32
CA GLU A 493 -3.61 -0.97 12.73
C GLU A 493 -3.33 0.29 13.56
N THR A 494 -3.64 0.21 14.85
CA THR A 494 -3.75 1.40 15.70
C THR A 494 -3.07 1.25 17.05
N PHE A 495 -2.97 2.37 17.75
CA PHE A 495 -2.70 2.46 19.17
C PHE A 495 -4.01 2.51 19.97
N ASP A 496 -4.11 1.63 20.94
CA ASP A 496 -5.28 1.41 21.79
C ASP A 496 -4.86 1.25 23.26
N VAL A 497 -5.67 1.75 24.18
CA VAL A 497 -5.50 1.62 25.64
C VAL A 497 -6.68 0.83 26.21
N GLY A 498 -6.42 -0.18 27.04
CA GLY A 498 -7.45 -1.03 27.65
C GLY A 498 -8.02 -2.12 26.74
N THR A 499 -7.58 -2.20 25.48
CA THR A 499 -8.09 -3.11 24.45
C THR A 499 -7.10 -3.21 23.29
N ASP A 500 -7.23 -4.22 22.43
CA ASP A 500 -6.57 -4.30 21.12
C ASP A 500 -7.63 -4.37 20.01
N LEU A 501 -7.84 -3.24 19.32
CA LEU A 501 -8.92 -3.08 18.35
C LEU A 501 -8.42 -3.26 16.91
N GLY A 502 -8.24 -4.51 16.51
CA GLY A 502 -7.71 -4.82 15.19
C GLY A 502 -7.39 -6.30 15.04
N ALA A 503 -6.34 -6.59 14.26
CA ALA A 503 -5.68 -7.87 14.37
C ALA A 503 -4.78 -7.90 15.62
N PRO A 504 -4.82 -8.96 16.44
CA PRO A 504 -4.10 -9.01 17.72
C PRO A 504 -2.58 -8.97 17.53
N VAL A 505 -1.87 -8.16 18.33
CA VAL A 505 -0.40 -8.11 18.30
C VAL A 505 0.21 -9.44 18.78
N SER A 506 -0.29 -9.97 19.90
CA SER A 506 0.19 -11.21 20.51
C SER A 506 -0.65 -12.42 20.15
N LEU A 507 0.02 -13.55 19.90
CA LEU A 507 -0.65 -14.84 19.74
C LEU A 507 -1.29 -15.36 21.04
N ASP A 508 -0.80 -14.91 22.21
CA ASP A 508 -1.26 -15.39 23.52
C ASP A 508 -2.73 -15.02 23.78
N TYR A 509 -3.22 -13.90 23.23
CA TYR A 509 -4.62 -13.47 23.35
C TYR A 509 -5.37 -13.42 22.02
N ALA A 510 -4.82 -13.98 20.93
CA ALA A 510 -5.38 -13.80 19.60
C ALA A 510 -6.81 -14.34 19.40
N ASP A 511 -7.23 -15.30 20.23
CA ASP A 511 -8.60 -15.84 20.25
C ASP A 511 -9.52 -15.16 21.29
N LEU A 512 -8.95 -14.25 22.09
CA LEU A 512 -9.65 -13.44 23.09
C LEU A 512 -9.89 -12.00 22.62
N ALA A 513 -9.36 -11.62 21.46
CA ALA A 513 -9.51 -10.29 20.86
C ALA A 513 -10.99 -9.83 20.88
N PRO A 514 -11.29 -8.58 21.28
CA PRO A 514 -10.33 -7.47 21.48
C PRO A 514 -9.64 -7.47 22.86
N PHE A 515 -9.86 -8.51 23.67
CA PHE A 515 -9.25 -8.76 24.97
C PHE A 515 -9.29 -7.53 25.90
N GLU A 516 -10.50 -7.00 26.07
CA GLU A 516 -10.79 -5.84 26.94
C GLU A 516 -10.27 -6.10 28.36
N PHE A 517 -9.62 -5.09 28.93
CA PHE A 517 -9.12 -5.11 30.29
C PHE A 517 -10.26 -5.14 31.31
N ASP A 518 -10.19 -6.05 32.28
CA ASP A 518 -11.22 -6.24 33.31
C ASP A 518 -10.96 -5.45 34.61
N GLY A 519 -9.81 -4.78 34.72
CA GLY A 519 -9.48 -3.85 35.80
C GLY A 519 -9.86 -2.39 35.47
N THR A 520 -9.19 -1.43 36.10
CA THR A 520 -9.33 0.00 35.78
C THR A 520 -7.97 0.61 35.45
N ILE A 521 -7.84 1.23 34.28
CA ILE A 521 -6.67 2.05 33.93
C ILE A 521 -6.97 3.50 34.31
N ASN A 522 -6.30 3.98 35.37
CA ASN A 522 -6.45 5.37 35.82
C ASN A 522 -5.75 6.34 34.88
N THR A 523 -4.57 5.98 34.36
CA THR A 523 -3.79 6.81 33.43
C THR A 523 -2.74 5.96 32.71
N VAL A 524 -2.50 6.24 31.42
CA VAL A 524 -1.30 5.81 30.68
C VAL A 524 -0.51 7.06 30.29
N LYS A 525 0.71 7.19 30.79
CA LYS A 525 1.63 8.27 30.40
C LYS A 525 2.75 7.70 29.57
N VAL A 526 3.01 8.30 28.41
CA VAL A 526 4.17 7.99 27.58
C VAL A 526 5.12 9.18 27.61
N ALA A 527 6.38 8.97 27.95
CA ALA A 527 7.43 9.98 27.89
C ALA A 527 8.61 9.48 27.04
N MET A 528 9.03 10.26 26.05
CA MET A 528 10.24 9.94 25.28
C MET A 528 11.47 10.20 26.15
N THR A 529 12.33 9.19 26.29
CA THR A 529 13.49 9.24 27.21
C THR A 529 14.78 9.61 26.50
N ASN A 530 14.82 9.46 25.18
CA ASN A 530 15.78 10.10 24.28
C ASN A 530 15.06 10.34 22.95
N SER A 531 15.28 11.50 22.32
CA SER A 531 14.97 11.65 20.90
C SER A 531 16.11 11.01 20.12
N ILE A 532 15.95 9.75 19.74
CA ILE A 532 16.69 9.27 18.56
C ILE A 532 16.18 10.16 17.42
N GLU A 533 17.05 10.72 16.59
CA GLU A 533 16.57 11.37 15.36
C GLU A 533 15.66 10.35 14.66
N PRO A 534 14.40 10.67 14.38
CA PRO A 534 13.47 9.71 13.82
C PRO A 534 14.01 9.24 12.47
N TYR A 535 14.68 8.08 12.48
CA TYR A 535 15.09 7.40 11.28
C TYR A 535 13.90 6.59 10.83
N LEU A 536 13.08 7.24 10.01
CA LEU A 536 12.12 6.53 9.22
C LEU A 536 12.89 5.94 8.06
N SER A 537 12.72 4.63 7.83
CA SER A 537 13.16 4.00 6.60
C SER A 537 12.83 4.95 5.43
N PRO A 538 13.77 5.17 4.48
CA PRO A 538 13.56 5.99 3.30
C PRO A 538 12.32 5.64 2.48
N LEU A 539 11.53 4.63 2.84
CA LEU A 539 10.37 4.13 2.11
C LEU A 539 9.00 4.43 2.73
N LEU A 540 8.92 4.98 3.95
CA LEU A 540 7.64 5.32 4.61
C LEU A 540 7.43 6.85 4.61
N PRO A 541 6.79 7.43 3.57
CA PRO A 541 5.32 7.44 3.52
C PRO A 541 4.71 7.41 2.09
N ALA A 542 3.76 6.51 1.85
CA ALA A 542 2.81 6.58 0.72
C ALA A 542 1.47 5.87 1.02
N PHE A 543 1.04 5.91 2.28
CA PHE A 543 -0.29 5.46 2.69
C PHE A 543 -0.92 6.59 3.48
N LEU A 544 -2.13 6.99 3.07
CA LEU A 544 -2.85 8.23 3.42
C LEU A 544 -2.59 9.38 2.45
N ASP A 545 -2.98 9.19 1.19
CA ASP A 545 -3.81 10.15 0.44
C ASP A 545 -4.64 9.42 -0.64
#